data_AF-A0A4Q3W9S8-F1
#
_entry.id   AF-A0A4Q3W9S8-F1
#
_cell.length_a   1.000
_cell.length_b   1.000
_cell.length_c   1.000
_cell.angle_alpha   90.00
_cell.angle_beta   90.00
_cell.angle_gamma   90.00
#
_symmetry.space_group_name_H-M   'P 1'
#
loop_
_entity.id
_entity.type
_entity.pdbx_description
1 polymer ?
#
loop_
_entity_poly.entity_id
_entity_poly.type
_entity_poly.pdbx_seq_one_letter_code
_entity_poly.pdbx_strand_id
1 'polypeptide(L)' 'MALTSFLKFFLPKDRIFYGLFEEVADVLTEMSAVFTEAVNETDHGRREGLLKSLEDLEHKNDEITHRIFIELGRNFITP' A
#
# COMPACT_ATOMS: atom_id res chain seq x y z
N MET A 1 -24.91 6.48 -28.45
CA MET A 1 -24.53 7.45 -27.39
C MET A 1 -24.61 6.85 -25.99
N ALA A 2 -25.69 6.15 -25.60
CA ALA A 2 -25.79 5.53 -24.27
C ALA A 2 -24.91 4.27 -24.08
N LEU A 3 -24.86 3.38 -25.08
CA LEU A 3 -24.06 2.14 -25.03
C LEU A 3 -22.55 2.41 -24.88
N THR A 4 -22.05 3.45 -25.56
CA THR A 4 -20.67 3.93 -25.47
C THR A 4 -20.32 4.52 -24.10
N SER A 5 -21.29 5.08 -23.36
CA SER A 5 -21.07 5.60 -22.00
C SER A 5 -21.01 4.48 -20.97
N PHE A 6 -21.81 3.42 -21.15
CA PHE A 6 -21.77 2.23 -20.30
C PHE A 6 -20.42 1.50 -20.44
N LEU A 7 -19.92 1.31 -21.66
CA LEU A 7 -18.60 0.69 -21.90
C LEU A 7 -17.43 1.51 -21.33
N LYS A 8 -17.55 2.84 -21.25
CA LYS A 8 -16.54 3.70 -20.58
C LYS A 8 -16.45 3.47 -19.07
N PHE A 9 -17.50 2.96 -18.42
CA PHE A 9 -17.46 2.59 -17.01
C PHE A 9 -16.59 1.35 -16.76
N PHE A 10 -16.45 0.48 -17.77
CA PHE A 10 -15.61 -0.72 -17.75
C PHE A 10 -14.23 -0.53 -18.40
N LEU A 11 -13.95 0.67 -18.95
CA LEU A 11 -12.61 0.97 -19.44
C LEU A 11 -11.68 1.14 -18.24
N PRO A 12 -10.49 0.51 -18.24
CA PRO A 12 -9.54 0.62 -17.14
C PRO A 12 -9.26 2.10 -16.88
N LYS A 13 -9.51 2.55 -15.64
CA LYS A 13 -9.05 3.87 -15.23
C LYS A 13 -7.53 3.78 -15.12
N ASP A 14 -6.85 4.52 -15.99
CA ASP A 14 -5.40 4.47 -16.16
C ASP A 14 -4.66 4.37 -14.81
N ARG A 15 -3.84 3.31 -14.69
CA ARG A 15 -2.72 3.13 -13.75
C ARG A 15 -2.98 3.20 -12.25
N ILE A 16 -4.23 3.12 -11.77
CA ILE A 16 -4.52 3.14 -10.33
C ILE A 16 -3.79 2.01 -9.58
N PHE A 17 -3.76 0.79 -10.15
CA PHE A 17 -3.08 -0.34 -9.51
C PHE A 17 -1.57 -0.14 -9.37
N TYR A 18 -0.89 0.41 -10.38
CA TYR A 18 0.54 0.67 -10.29
C TYR A 18 0.86 1.70 -9.19
N GLY A 19 0.06 2.76 -9.08
CA GLY A 19 0.19 3.73 -7.99
C GLY A 19 -0.02 3.08 -6.62
N LEU A 20 -1.04 2.24 -6.47
CA LEU A 20 -1.26 1.51 -5.22
C LEU A 20 -0.12 0.55 -4.87
N PHE A 21 0.45 -0.14 -5.86
CA PHE A 21 1.60 -1.03 -5.64
C PHE A 21 2.88 -0.25 -5.30
N GLU A 22 3.09 0.92 -5.92
CA GLU A 22 4.18 1.84 -5.55
C GLU A 22 4.00 2.33 -4.10
N GLU A 23 2.79 2.74 -3.71
CA GLU A 23 2.48 3.12 -2.31
C GLU A 23 2.82 1.99 -1.31
N VAL A 24 2.46 0.74 -1.62
CA VAL A 24 2.83 -0.43 -0.79
C VAL A 24 4.36 -0.60 -0.72
N ALA A 25 5.05 -0.50 -1.86
CA ALA A 25 6.50 -0.67 -1.92
C ALA A 25 7.24 0.44 -1.15
N ASP A 26 6.75 1.68 -1.19
CA ASP A 26 7.30 2.81 -0.44
C ASP A 26 7.19 2.59 1.07
N VAL A 27 6.01 2.16 1.55
CA VAL A 27 5.81 1.85 2.98
C VAL A 27 6.67 0.65 3.40
N LEU A 28 6.75 -0.40 2.59
CA LEU A 28 7.63 -1.54 2.87
C LEU A 28 9.11 -1.14 2.93
N THR A 29 9.53 -0.20 2.07
CA THR A 29 10.90 0.32 2.09
C THR A 29 11.17 1.11 3.37
N GLU A 30 10.23 1.95 3.81
CA GLU A 30 10.28 2.66 5.08
C GLU A 30 10.35 1.68 6.27
N MET A 31 9.47 0.68 6.30
CA MET A 31 9.49 -0.39 7.32
C MET A 31 10.83 -1.12 7.34
N SER A 32 11.43 -1.41 6.17
CA SER A 32 12.72 -2.08 6.08
C SER A 32 13.85 -1.24 6.69
N ALA A 33 13.82 0.08 6.52
CA ALA A 33 14.80 0.99 7.10
C ALA A 33 14.66 1.04 8.63
N VAL A 34 13.45 1.21 9.14
CA VAL A 34 13.16 1.21 10.58
C VAL A 34 13.52 -0.13 11.23
N PHE A 35 13.18 -1.24 10.59
CA PHE A 35 13.53 -2.56 11.10
C PHE A 35 15.04 -2.78 11.12
N THR A 36 15.74 -2.34 10.08
CA THR A 36 17.21 -2.39 10.02
C THR A 36 17.84 -1.55 11.12
N GLU A 37 17.29 -0.37 11.42
CA GLU A 37 17.73 0.46 12.54
C GLU A 37 17.49 -0.27 13.87
N ALA A 38 16.29 -0.83 14.08
CA ALA A 38 15.93 -1.53 15.31
C ALA A 38 16.83 -2.72 15.62
N VAL A 39 17.17 -3.55 14.62
CA VAL A 39 18.05 -4.72 14.83
C VAL A 39 19.49 -4.35 15.16
N ASN A 40 19.94 -3.17 14.72
CA ASN A 40 21.29 -2.65 15.00
C ASN A 40 21.36 -1.73 16.23
N GLU A 41 20.22 -1.27 16.76
CA GLU A 41 20.16 -0.41 17.94
C GLU A 41 20.49 -1.21 19.21
N THR A 42 21.45 -0.74 20.01
CA THR A 42 21.90 -1.39 21.25
C THR A 42 21.08 -0.97 22.47
N ASP A 43 20.51 0.23 22.46
CA ASP A 43 19.66 0.72 23.53
C ASP A 43 18.27 0.07 23.46
N HIS A 44 17.89 -0.64 24.51
CA HIS A 44 16.63 -1.38 24.56
C HIS A 44 15.40 -0.47 24.45
N GLY A 45 15.41 0.71 25.07
CA GLY A 45 14.27 1.62 25.05
C GLY A 45 14.05 2.22 23.65
N ARG A 46 15.14 2.63 22.99
CA ARG A 46 15.10 3.10 21.60
C ARG A 46 14.69 1.99 20.64
N ARG A 47 15.24 0.79 20.80
CA ARG A 47 14.83 -0.38 20.00
C ARG A 47 13.33 -0.66 20.15
N GLU A 48 12.80 -0.64 21.37
CA GLU A 48 11.36 -0.85 21.60
C GLU A 48 10.52 0.24 20.92
N GLY A 49 10.94 1.50 20.97
CA GLY A 49 10.27 2.60 20.27
C GLY A 49 10.25 2.40 18.75
N LEU A 50 11.36 2.00 18.15
CA LEU A 50 11.45 1.70 16.72
C LEU A 50 10.54 0.52 16.34
N LEU A 51 10.55 -0.57 17.12
CA LEU A 51 9.67 -1.72 16.87
C LEU A 51 8.19 -1.38 17.02
N LYS A 52 7.82 -0.50 17.95
CA LYS A 52 6.45 0.01 18.08
C LYS A 52 6.03 0.84 16.87
N SER A 53 6.92 1.69 16.35
CA SER A 53 6.62 2.49 15.15
C SER A 53 6.36 1.65 13.89
N LEU A 54 6.85 0.39 13.85
CA LEU A 54 6.51 -0.54 12.77
C LEU A 54 5.04 -0.95 12.77
N GLU A 55 4.34 -0.93 13.90
CA GLU A 55 2.90 -1.21 14.00
C GLU A 55 2.09 -0.14 13.25
N ASP A 56 2.44 1.13 13.40
CA ASP A 56 1.80 2.24 12.67
C ASP A 56 2.03 2.13 11.15
N LEU A 57 3.23 1.72 10.75
CA LEU A 57 3.56 1.51 9.34
C LEU A 57 2.86 0.27 8.75
N GLU A 58 2.69 -0.79 9.55
CA GLU A 58 1.93 -1.97 9.17
C GLU A 58 0.46 -1.61 8.92
N HIS A 59 -0.18 -0.86 9.84
CA HIS A 59 -1.55 -0.38 9.66
C HIS A 59 -1.70 0.48 8.39
N LYS A 60 -0.73 1.36 8.11
CA LYS A 60 -0.72 2.16 6.89
C LYS A 60 -0.65 1.28 5.64
N ASN A 61 0.17 0.23 5.67
CA ASN A 61 0.30 -0.69 4.54
C ASN A 61 -0.94 -1.57 4.35
N ASP A 62 -1.61 -1.96 5.45
CA ASP A 62 -2.90 -2.67 5.41
C ASP A 62 -3.99 -1.81 4.78
N GLU A 63 -4.05 -0.51 5.09
CA GLU A 63 -5.02 0.41 4.47
C GLU A 63 -4.84 0.47 2.94
N ILE A 64 -3.60 0.53 2.46
CA ILE A 64 -3.29 0.51 1.02
C ILE A 64 -3.67 -0.84 0.41
N THR A 65 -3.36 -1.94 1.11
CA THR A 65 -3.76 -3.30 0.70
C THR A 65 -5.27 -3.45 0.61
N HIS A 66 -6.02 -2.88 1.55
CA HIS A 66 -7.47 -2.84 1.52
C HIS A 66 -7.99 -2.07 0.29
N ARG A 67 -7.38 -0.92 -0.03
CA ARG A 67 -7.70 -0.15 -1.25
C ARG A 67 -7.45 -0.96 -2.52
N ILE A 68 -6.38 -1.74 -2.59
CA ILE A 68 -6.12 -2.67 -3.72
C ILE A 68 -7.27 -3.65 -3.89
N PHE A 69 -7.74 -4.28 -2.80
CA PHE A 69 -8.86 -5.22 -2.87
C PHE A 69 -10.19 -4.56 -3.26
N ILE A 70 -10.45 -3.34 -2.78
CA ILE A 70 -11.62 -2.56 -3.22
C ILE A 70 -11.55 -2.31 -4.73
N GLU A 71 -10.41 -1.85 -5.24
CA GLU A 71 -10.26 -1.57 -6.67
C GLU A 71 -10.32 -2.85 -7.51
N LEU A 72 -9.76 -3.97 -7.04
CA LEU A 72 -9.93 -5.28 -7.68
C LEU A 72 -11.41 -5.68 -7.77
N GLY A 73 -12.19 -5.46 -6.70
CA GLY A 73 -13.63 -5.75 -6.69
C GLY A 73 -14.47 -4.84 -7.58
N ARG A 74 -13.99 -3.63 -7.87
CA ARG A 74 -14.70 -2.62 -8.69
C ARG A 74 -14.33 -2.65 -10.16
N ASN A 75 -13.13 -3.13 -10.51
CA ASN A 75 -12.62 -3.15 -11.88
C ASN A 75 -12.66 -4.58 -12.43
N PHE A 76 -13.48 -4.81 -13.47
CA PHE A 76 -13.60 -6.12 -14.12
C PHE A 76 -12.40 -6.44 -15.04
N ILE A 77 -11.73 -5.41 -15.54
CA ILE A 77 -10.52 -5.51 -16.37
C ILE A 77 -9.39 -4.84 -15.59
N THR A 78 -8.33 -5.59 -15.28
CA THR A 78 -7.09 -5.08 -14.68
C THR A 78 -6.05 -4.83 -15.78
N PRO A 79 -5.08 -3.93 -15.58
CA PRO A 79 -3.90 -3.82 -16.44
C PRO A 79 -3.14 -5.13 -16.57
#